data_AF-A0A5W3RIJ4-F1
#
_entry.id   AF-A0A5W3RIJ4-F1
#
_cell.length_a   1.000
_cell.length_b   1.000
_cell.length_c   1.000
_cell.angle_alpha   90.00
_cell.angle_beta   90.00
_cell.angle_gamma   90.00
#
_symmetry.space_group_name_H-M   'P 1'
#
loop_
_entity.id
_entity.type
_entity.pdbx_description
1 polymer ?
#
loop_
_entity_poly.entity_id
_entity_poly.type
_entity_poly.pdbx_seq_one_letter_code
_entity_poly.pdbx_strand_id
1 'polypeptide(L)'
;MKKVMLSALLLSLPLLGYAQERFPSPEAAASAFAAAVAGKNETQLTALLGDDWRQFLPPEGADPEAVARFNRDWREGHRIVQKDNTAHLNVGREDWQLPVPMVKDTGGWRFDMAAAGNEILTRTIGRNELSTLQAMHAYVDAQQDYYLQNHRWAHRIISSEGQKDGLYWPTKAGDVPSPLGPNFSPAAPDEGYHGYHFRIISDNDGHGAALLAWPMHYGETGVMSFMVNQDDRIYQADLGKETESKVQAITRFAPDAQWQVAE
;
A
#
# COMPACT_ATOMS: atom_id res chain seq x y z
N MET A 1 20.55 -72.27 -5.61
CA MET A 1 20.47 -70.95 -4.94
C MET A 1 19.41 -70.13 -5.67
N LYS A 2 18.18 -70.01 -5.13
CA LYS A 2 17.08 -69.25 -5.73
C LYS A 2 17.15 -67.80 -5.24
N LYS A 3 17.33 -66.83 -6.14
CA LYS A 3 17.33 -65.40 -5.82
C LYS A 3 15.89 -64.91 -5.75
N VAL A 4 15.48 -64.46 -4.57
CA VAL A 4 14.19 -63.78 -4.32
C VAL A 4 14.33 -62.34 -4.81
N MET A 5 13.50 -61.91 -5.76
CA MET A 5 13.35 -60.49 -6.09
C MET A 5 12.30 -59.88 -5.16
N LEU A 6 12.74 -58.91 -4.35
CA LEU A 6 11.89 -58.05 -3.53
C LEU A 6 11.40 -56.90 -4.43
N SER A 7 10.11 -56.86 -4.76
CA SER A 7 9.48 -55.67 -5.32
C SER A 7 9.29 -54.64 -4.22
N ALA A 8 9.96 -53.49 -4.34
CA ALA A 8 9.73 -52.34 -3.49
C ALA A 8 8.44 -51.64 -3.94
N LEU A 9 7.41 -51.70 -3.10
CA LEU A 9 6.15 -50.97 -3.27
C LEU A 9 6.39 -49.52 -2.86
N LEU A 10 6.49 -48.61 -3.84
CA LEU A 10 6.50 -47.17 -3.63
C LEU A 10 5.12 -46.72 -3.12
N LEU A 11 5.01 -46.49 -1.81
CA LEU A 11 3.88 -45.75 -1.24
C LEU A 11 3.98 -44.30 -1.69
N SER A 12 3.12 -43.91 -2.65
CA SER A 12 2.83 -42.51 -2.93
C SER A 12 2.12 -41.91 -1.71
N LEU A 13 2.81 -41.07 -0.94
CA LEU A 13 2.15 -40.21 0.03
C LEU A 13 1.23 -39.25 -0.72
N PRO A 14 -0.07 -39.16 -0.40
CA PRO A 14 -0.90 -38.10 -0.92
C PRO A 14 -0.35 -36.78 -0.36
N LEU A 15 -0.03 -35.84 -1.25
CA LEU A 15 0.08 -34.43 -0.88
C LEU A 15 -1.28 -34.05 -0.27
N LEU A 16 -1.33 -33.92 1.06
CA LEU A 16 -2.45 -33.29 1.74
C LEU A 16 -2.43 -31.81 1.33
N GLY A 17 -3.06 -31.49 0.20
CA GLY A 17 -3.51 -30.13 -0.03
C GLY A 17 -4.50 -29.80 1.08
N TYR A 18 -4.19 -28.83 1.92
CA TYR A 18 -5.15 -28.32 2.89
C TYR A 18 -6.29 -27.68 2.09
N ALA A 19 -7.40 -28.40 1.96
CA ALA A 19 -8.59 -27.83 1.33
C ALA A 19 -9.03 -26.60 2.13
N GLN A 20 -9.16 -25.47 1.45
CA GLN A 20 -9.66 -24.23 2.04
C GLN A 20 -10.95 -24.50 2.83
N GLU A 21 -11.04 -23.94 4.04
CA GLU A 21 -12.13 -24.16 4.96
C GLU A 21 -13.46 -23.69 4.37
N ARG A 22 -14.51 -24.47 4.63
CA ARG A 22 -15.87 -24.19 4.17
C ARG A 22 -16.81 -24.04 5.34
N PHE A 23 -17.73 -23.10 5.20
CA PHE A 23 -18.63 -22.68 6.26
C PHE A 23 -20.10 -22.88 5.89
N PRO A 24 -20.97 -23.20 6.86
CA PRO A 24 -22.40 -23.33 6.61
C PRO A 24 -23.07 -21.99 6.27
N SER A 25 -22.49 -20.86 6.69
CA SER A 25 -23.00 -19.51 6.42
C SER A 25 -21.85 -18.49 6.29
N PRO A 26 -22.08 -17.34 5.64
CA PRO A 26 -21.07 -16.27 5.55
C PRO A 26 -20.77 -15.66 6.94
N GLU A 27 -21.71 -15.66 7.88
CA GLU A 27 -21.49 -15.20 9.26
C GLU A 27 -20.49 -16.11 9.99
N ALA A 28 -20.57 -17.43 9.78
CA ALA A 28 -19.62 -18.38 10.34
C ALA A 28 -18.21 -18.16 9.77
N ALA A 29 -18.09 -17.94 8.46
CA ALA A 29 -16.82 -17.61 7.80
C ALA A 29 -16.24 -16.29 8.32
N ALA A 30 -17.06 -15.24 8.43
CA ALA A 30 -16.65 -13.93 8.94
C ALA A 30 -16.19 -14.01 10.42
N SER A 31 -16.89 -14.77 11.25
CA SER A 31 -16.50 -14.97 12.66
C SER A 31 -15.17 -15.71 12.78
N ALA A 32 -14.95 -16.73 11.94
CA ALA A 32 -13.69 -17.47 11.90
C ALA A 32 -12.53 -16.57 11.44
N PHE A 33 -12.75 -15.73 10.42
CA PHE A 33 -11.78 -14.73 9.99
C PHE A 33 -11.45 -13.73 11.10
N ALA A 34 -12.46 -13.16 11.75
CA ALA A 34 -12.23 -12.21 12.84
C ALA A 34 -11.45 -12.84 14.01
N ALA A 35 -11.76 -14.09 14.37
CA ALA A 35 -11.01 -14.82 15.39
C ALA A 35 -9.56 -15.06 14.98
N ALA A 36 -9.31 -15.42 13.72
CA ALA A 36 -7.97 -15.64 13.20
C ALA A 36 -7.13 -14.35 13.19
N VAL A 37 -7.73 -13.22 12.79
CA VAL A 37 -7.09 -11.89 12.82
C VAL A 37 -6.80 -11.46 14.25
N ALA A 38 -7.77 -11.57 15.16
CA ALA A 38 -7.60 -11.20 16.56
C ALA A 38 -6.53 -12.04 17.26
N GLY A 39 -6.47 -13.34 16.94
CA GLY A 39 -5.48 -14.28 17.47
C GLY A 39 -4.12 -14.23 16.75
N LYS A 40 -3.96 -13.42 15.69
CA LYS A 40 -2.80 -13.43 14.79
C LYS A 40 -2.42 -14.85 14.35
N ASN A 41 -3.42 -15.68 14.08
CA ASN A 41 -3.26 -17.10 13.83
C ASN A 41 -3.04 -17.36 12.33
N GLU A 42 -1.79 -17.34 11.89
CA GLU A 42 -1.44 -17.52 10.48
C GLU A 42 -1.86 -18.86 9.90
N THR A 43 -1.83 -19.93 10.69
CA THR A 43 -2.28 -21.26 10.25
C THR A 43 -3.77 -21.23 9.93
N GLN A 44 -4.56 -20.59 10.78
CA GLN A 44 -5.99 -20.43 10.56
C GLN A 44 -6.29 -19.48 9.40
N LEU A 45 -5.55 -18.37 9.27
CA LEU A 45 -5.68 -17.48 8.11
C LEU A 45 -5.37 -18.22 6.80
N THR A 46 -4.36 -19.08 6.79
CA THR A 46 -4.01 -19.91 5.62
C THR A 46 -5.14 -20.90 5.30
N ALA A 47 -5.72 -21.56 6.31
CA ALA A 47 -6.88 -22.43 6.09
C ALA A 47 -8.12 -21.69 5.56
N LEU A 48 -8.34 -20.45 6.02
CA LEU A 48 -9.48 -19.61 5.64
C LEU A 48 -9.35 -19.00 4.24
N LEU A 49 -8.17 -18.46 3.92
CA LEU A 49 -7.93 -17.66 2.72
C LEU A 49 -7.28 -18.47 1.58
N GLY A 50 -6.80 -19.68 1.86
CA GLY A 50 -6.03 -20.50 0.94
C GLY A 50 -4.54 -20.13 0.92
N ASP A 51 -3.69 -20.98 0.36
CA ASP A 51 -2.23 -20.89 0.50
C ASP A 51 -1.62 -19.59 -0.08
N ASP A 52 -2.25 -19.02 -1.09
CA ASP A 52 -1.69 -17.88 -1.83
C ASP A 52 -1.99 -16.52 -1.18
N TRP A 53 -2.70 -16.47 -0.04
CA TRP A 53 -3.15 -15.19 0.54
C TRP A 53 -2.00 -14.24 0.92
N ARG A 54 -0.81 -14.78 1.21
CA ARG A 54 0.39 -13.99 1.54
C ARG A 54 0.92 -13.18 0.36
N GLN A 55 0.56 -13.52 -0.88
CA GLN A 55 1.00 -12.76 -2.05
C GLN A 55 0.46 -11.31 -2.08
N PHE A 56 -0.59 -11.03 -1.30
CA PHE A 56 -1.24 -9.72 -1.22
C PHE A 56 -0.81 -8.90 0.00
N LEU A 57 0.14 -9.41 0.79
CA LEU A 57 0.71 -8.70 1.92
C LEU A 57 2.20 -8.40 1.67
N PRO A 58 2.71 -7.29 2.23
CA PRO A 58 4.15 -7.08 2.33
C PRO A 58 4.86 -8.26 3.02
N PRO A 59 6.17 -8.47 2.78
CA PRO A 59 6.95 -9.54 3.43
C PRO A 59 6.87 -9.53 4.96
N GLU A 60 6.78 -8.35 5.57
CA GLU A 60 6.63 -8.10 7.01
C GLU A 60 5.20 -8.39 7.54
N GLY A 61 4.26 -8.69 6.64
CA GLY A 61 2.87 -8.98 6.93
C GLY A 61 1.97 -7.75 6.86
N ALA A 62 0.75 -7.89 7.39
CA ALA A 62 -0.20 -6.78 7.45
C ALA A 62 0.26 -5.71 8.47
N ASP A 63 0.03 -4.45 8.13
CA ASP A 63 0.25 -3.32 9.04
C ASP A 63 -0.47 -3.56 10.39
N PRO A 64 0.26 -3.54 11.53
CA PRO A 64 -0.33 -3.68 12.85
C PRO A 64 -1.48 -2.70 13.13
N GLU A 65 -1.42 -1.48 12.60
CA GLU A 65 -2.50 -0.50 12.75
C GLU A 65 -3.75 -0.92 11.96
N ALA A 66 -3.58 -1.46 10.74
CA ALA A 66 -4.69 -2.00 9.96
C ALA A 66 -5.37 -3.19 10.68
N VAL A 67 -4.59 -4.07 11.29
CA VAL A 67 -5.12 -5.18 12.12
C VAL A 67 -5.87 -4.66 13.35
N ALA A 68 -5.30 -3.66 14.04
CA ALA A 68 -5.95 -3.05 15.20
C ALA A 68 -7.26 -2.35 14.82
N ARG A 69 -7.27 -1.65 13.68
CA ARG A 69 -8.44 -0.98 13.09
C ARG A 69 -9.56 -1.98 12.81
N PHE A 70 -9.26 -3.05 12.08
CA PHE A 70 -10.23 -4.11 11.80
C PHE A 70 -10.83 -4.70 13.10
N ASN A 71 -9.98 -5.06 14.08
CA ASN A 71 -10.44 -5.64 15.34
C ASN A 71 -11.33 -4.69 16.15
N ARG A 72 -11.04 -3.39 16.13
CA ARG A 72 -11.89 -2.36 16.73
C ARG A 72 -13.23 -2.28 16.01
N ASP A 73 -13.21 -2.12 14.69
CA ASP A 73 -14.41 -1.92 13.88
C ASP A 73 -15.33 -3.15 13.94
N TRP A 74 -14.77 -4.36 13.93
CA TRP A 74 -15.49 -5.61 14.17
C TRP A 74 -16.25 -5.61 15.51
N ARG A 75 -15.63 -5.10 16.59
CA ARG A 75 -16.27 -5.00 17.91
C ARG A 75 -17.35 -3.92 17.98
N GLU A 76 -17.22 -2.85 17.20
CA GLU A 76 -18.23 -1.79 17.15
C GLU A 76 -19.51 -2.26 16.43
N GLY A 77 -19.35 -3.05 15.38
CA GLY A 77 -20.45 -3.65 14.65
C GLY A 77 -19.98 -4.31 13.35
N HIS A 78 -20.72 -5.31 12.90
CA HIS A 78 -20.42 -5.99 11.64
C HIS A 78 -21.70 -6.51 11.00
N ARG A 79 -21.74 -6.55 9.67
CA ARG A 79 -22.85 -7.11 8.90
C ARG A 79 -22.38 -7.81 7.65
N ILE A 80 -23.16 -8.81 7.24
CA ILE A 80 -22.97 -9.47 5.96
C ILE A 80 -23.92 -8.84 4.93
N VAL A 81 -23.36 -8.45 3.79
CA VAL A 81 -24.12 -8.05 2.61
C VAL A 81 -24.06 -9.18 1.60
N GLN A 82 -25.16 -9.92 1.47
CA GLN A 82 -25.26 -11.01 0.52
C GLN A 82 -26.02 -10.59 -0.74
N LYS A 83 -25.46 -10.95 -1.90
CA LYS A 83 -26.11 -10.87 -3.20
C LYS A 83 -25.84 -12.16 -3.96
N ASP A 84 -26.90 -12.89 -4.30
CA ASP A 84 -26.83 -14.21 -4.95
C ASP A 84 -25.92 -15.18 -4.17
N ASN A 85 -24.86 -15.68 -4.82
CA ASN A 85 -23.87 -16.58 -4.26
C ASN A 85 -22.62 -15.86 -3.74
N THR A 86 -22.67 -14.54 -3.57
CA THR A 86 -21.56 -13.72 -3.07
C THR A 86 -21.98 -13.00 -1.79
N ALA A 87 -21.08 -12.93 -0.82
CA ALA A 87 -21.27 -12.23 0.44
C ALA A 87 -20.05 -11.37 0.78
N HIS A 88 -20.29 -10.18 1.33
CA HIS A 88 -19.26 -9.26 1.76
C HIS A 88 -19.38 -8.99 3.25
N LEU A 89 -18.25 -8.94 3.95
CA LEU A 89 -18.17 -8.54 5.34
C LEU A 89 -17.93 -7.04 5.43
N ASN A 90 -18.84 -6.33 6.11
CA ASN A 90 -18.68 -4.92 6.46
C ASN A 90 -18.53 -4.78 7.97
N VAL A 91 -17.61 -3.93 8.42
CA VAL A 91 -17.30 -3.69 9.84
C VAL A 91 -17.30 -2.21 10.19
N GLY A 92 -17.54 -1.91 11.46
CA GLY A 92 -17.53 -0.56 12.01
C GLY A 92 -18.74 0.29 11.60
N ARG A 93 -18.77 1.52 12.11
CA ARG A 93 -19.85 2.50 11.83
C ARG A 93 -19.85 3.01 10.39
N GLU A 94 -18.66 3.06 9.79
CA GLU A 94 -18.45 3.51 8.42
C GLU A 94 -18.69 2.40 7.39
N ASP A 95 -19.19 1.23 7.83
CA ASP A 95 -19.52 0.09 6.96
C ASP A 95 -18.35 -0.34 6.06
N TRP A 96 -17.11 -0.27 6.58
CA TRP A 96 -15.92 -0.61 5.80
C TRP A 96 -15.99 -2.06 5.34
N GLN A 97 -16.03 -2.27 4.03
CA GLN A 97 -16.13 -3.59 3.42
C GLN A 97 -14.75 -4.24 3.32
N LEU A 98 -14.59 -5.45 3.86
CA LEU A 98 -13.40 -6.27 3.65
C LEU A 98 -13.25 -6.58 2.13
N PRO A 99 -12.08 -6.32 1.51
CA PRO A 99 -11.88 -6.53 0.07
C PRO A 99 -11.73 -8.02 -0.33
N VAL A 100 -12.15 -8.94 0.54
CA VAL A 100 -12.13 -10.38 0.28
C VAL A 100 -13.57 -10.90 0.30
N PRO A 101 -14.19 -11.16 -0.86
CA PRO A 101 -15.55 -11.68 -0.90
C PRO A 101 -15.59 -13.13 -0.41
N MET A 102 -16.77 -13.54 0.03
CA MET A 102 -17.12 -14.94 0.26
C MET A 102 -18.03 -15.43 -0.85
N VAL A 103 -17.78 -16.63 -1.36
CA VAL A 103 -18.56 -17.26 -2.42
C VAL A 103 -19.16 -18.57 -1.94
N LYS A 104 -20.38 -18.86 -2.40
CA LYS A 104 -21.08 -20.11 -2.12
C LYS A 104 -20.81 -21.14 -3.23
N ASP A 105 -20.29 -22.30 -2.84
CA ASP A 105 -20.16 -23.48 -3.70
C ASP A 105 -20.97 -24.68 -3.15
N THR A 106 -20.84 -25.85 -3.77
CA THR A 106 -21.56 -27.07 -3.35
C THR A 106 -21.19 -27.57 -1.96
N GLY A 107 -20.02 -27.17 -1.43
CA GLY A 107 -19.53 -27.54 -0.11
C GLY A 107 -19.77 -26.49 0.97
N GLY A 108 -20.32 -25.32 0.63
CA GLY A 108 -20.60 -24.22 1.57
C GLY A 108 -20.02 -22.88 1.13
N TRP A 109 -19.85 -21.98 2.08
CA TRP A 109 -19.24 -20.67 1.88
C TRP A 109 -17.73 -20.73 2.12
N ARG A 110 -16.96 -20.04 1.29
CA ARG A 110 -15.51 -19.88 1.45
C ARG A 110 -15.08 -18.48 1.01
N PHE A 111 -13.94 -17.99 1.50
CA PHE A 111 -13.34 -16.76 0.96
C PHE A 111 -12.82 -17.01 -0.46
N ASP A 112 -12.87 -15.98 -1.30
CA ASP A 112 -12.36 -16.03 -2.67
C ASP A 112 -11.23 -15.03 -2.85
N MET A 113 -10.00 -15.47 -2.56
CA MET A 113 -8.80 -14.65 -2.75
C MET A 113 -8.49 -14.37 -4.22
N ALA A 114 -8.87 -15.28 -5.13
CA ALA A 114 -8.68 -15.05 -6.56
C ALA A 114 -9.56 -13.88 -7.04
N ALA A 115 -10.80 -13.79 -6.55
CA ALA A 115 -11.67 -12.64 -6.80
C ALA A 115 -11.22 -11.37 -6.05
N ALA A 116 -10.55 -11.50 -4.91
CA ALA A 116 -10.09 -10.38 -4.08
C ALA A 116 -8.95 -9.57 -4.71
N GLY A 117 -8.07 -10.21 -5.50
CA GLY A 117 -6.81 -9.62 -5.95
C GLY A 117 -6.96 -8.26 -6.64
N ASN A 118 -7.91 -8.13 -7.58
CA ASN A 118 -8.14 -6.87 -8.31
C ASN A 118 -8.65 -5.75 -7.39
N GLU A 119 -9.51 -6.06 -6.42
CA GLU A 119 -10.04 -5.09 -5.46
C GLU A 119 -8.95 -4.63 -4.48
N ILE A 120 -8.15 -5.55 -3.95
CA ILE A 120 -7.02 -5.24 -3.06
C ILE A 120 -6.02 -4.34 -3.77
N LEU A 121 -5.68 -4.69 -5.02
CA LEU A 121 -4.76 -3.91 -5.84
C LEU A 121 -5.32 -2.51 -6.11
N THR A 122 -6.57 -2.40 -6.57
CA THR A 122 -7.21 -1.12 -6.87
C THR A 122 -7.26 -0.20 -5.65
N ARG A 123 -7.63 -0.74 -4.47
CA ARG A 123 -7.64 0.04 -3.22
C ARG A 123 -6.25 0.45 -2.77
N THR A 124 -5.26 -0.38 -3.00
CA THR A 124 -3.86 -0.08 -2.67
C THR A 124 -3.34 1.06 -3.51
N ILE A 125 -3.52 0.98 -4.83
CA ILE A 125 -3.19 2.06 -5.78
C ILE A 125 -3.89 3.36 -5.36
N GLY A 126 -5.21 3.33 -5.18
CA GLY A 126 -5.97 4.54 -4.83
C GLY A 126 -5.55 5.17 -3.49
N ARG A 127 -5.27 4.36 -2.47
CA ARG A 127 -4.76 4.86 -1.18
C ARG A 127 -3.37 5.49 -1.34
N ASN A 128 -2.47 4.81 -2.04
CA ASN A 128 -1.09 5.26 -2.22
C ASN A 128 -1.04 6.56 -3.04
N GLU A 129 -1.85 6.67 -4.09
CA GLU A 129 -1.98 7.90 -4.89
C GLU A 129 -2.57 9.04 -4.06
N LEU A 130 -3.62 8.79 -3.27
CA LEU A 130 -4.16 9.81 -2.36
C LEU A 130 -3.14 10.27 -1.31
N SER A 131 -2.41 9.35 -0.70
CA SER A 131 -1.32 9.68 0.22
C SER A 131 -0.21 10.48 -0.46
N THR A 132 0.05 10.21 -1.74
CA THR A 132 1.02 10.96 -2.55
C THR A 132 0.57 12.39 -2.78
N LEU A 133 -0.69 12.62 -3.14
CA LEU A 133 -1.25 13.98 -3.27
C LEU A 133 -1.11 14.77 -1.97
N GLN A 134 -1.44 14.15 -0.83
CA GLN A 134 -1.28 14.77 0.49
C GLN A 134 0.18 15.09 0.82
N ALA A 135 1.11 14.19 0.48
CA ALA A 135 2.54 14.41 0.66
C ALA A 135 3.07 15.57 -0.20
N MET A 136 2.52 15.74 -1.40
CA MET A 136 2.91 16.82 -2.31
C MET A 136 2.47 18.20 -1.80
N HIS A 137 1.25 18.32 -1.25
CA HIS A 137 0.83 19.54 -0.57
C HIS A 137 1.71 19.85 0.65
N ALA A 138 1.98 18.83 1.49
CA ALA A 138 2.86 18.98 2.65
C ALA A 138 4.30 19.39 2.26
N TYR A 139 4.79 18.95 1.11
CA TYR A 139 6.06 19.40 0.57
C TYR A 139 6.05 20.90 0.23
N VAL A 140 4.97 21.39 -0.39
CA VAL A 140 4.85 22.81 -0.76
C VAL A 140 4.82 23.68 0.50
N ASP A 141 4.02 23.31 1.50
CA ASP A 141 3.99 23.98 2.81
C ASP A 141 5.38 24.01 3.45
N ALA A 142 6.06 22.86 3.47
CA ALA A 142 7.40 22.75 4.05
C ALA A 142 8.45 23.59 3.32
N GLN A 143 8.36 23.70 1.99
CA GLN A 143 9.22 24.57 1.19
C GLN A 143 9.00 26.03 1.53
N GLN A 144 7.75 26.46 1.72
CA GLN A 144 7.43 27.82 2.12
C GLN A 144 7.99 28.15 3.50
N ASP A 145 7.80 27.25 4.48
CA ASP A 145 8.36 27.39 5.83
C ASP A 145 9.89 27.47 5.83
N TYR A 146 10.55 26.64 5.02
CA TYR A 146 11.99 26.67 4.85
C TYR A 146 12.46 27.98 4.20
N TYR A 147 11.74 28.47 3.18
CA TYR A 147 12.05 29.73 2.52
C TYR A 147 11.91 30.93 3.45
N LEU A 148 10.88 30.95 4.31
CA LEU A 148 10.70 32.03 5.30
C LEU A 148 11.87 32.14 6.28
N GLN A 149 12.50 31.01 6.61
CA GLN A 149 13.63 30.96 7.54
C GLN A 149 14.97 31.21 6.86
N ASN A 150 15.14 30.72 5.63
CA ASN A 150 16.45 30.61 4.99
C ASN A 150 16.60 31.52 3.75
N HIS A 151 15.51 32.15 3.30
CA HIS A 151 15.41 32.97 2.09
C HIS A 151 15.92 32.25 0.82
N ARG A 152 15.77 30.92 0.79
CA ARG A 152 16.11 30.03 -0.32
C ARG A 152 15.26 28.76 -0.22
N TRP A 153 15.03 28.10 -1.34
CA TRP A 153 14.34 26.80 -1.36
C TRP A 153 15.28 25.67 -0.93
N ALA A 154 14.70 24.60 -0.38
CA ALA A 154 15.44 23.38 -0.09
C ALA A 154 15.62 22.54 -1.36
N HIS A 155 16.82 21.99 -1.56
CA HIS A 155 17.11 21.09 -2.69
C HIS A 155 17.15 19.61 -2.29
N ARG A 156 16.80 19.31 -1.04
CA ARG A 156 16.77 17.95 -0.48
C ARG A 156 15.56 17.79 0.42
N ILE A 157 14.92 16.62 0.37
CA ILE A 157 13.85 16.28 1.33
C ILE A 157 14.48 16.05 2.71
N ILE A 158 15.53 15.24 2.76
CA ILE A 158 16.26 14.92 4.00
C ILE A 158 17.58 15.69 4.02
N SER A 159 17.85 16.36 5.12
CA SER A 159 19.09 17.10 5.33
C SER A 159 20.30 16.17 5.38
N SER A 160 21.45 16.70 4.96
CA SER A 160 22.75 16.07 5.16
C SER A 160 23.02 15.88 6.66
N GLU A 161 23.83 14.88 7.04
CA GLU A 161 24.10 14.57 8.45
C GLU A 161 24.60 15.81 9.22
N GLY A 162 23.90 16.14 10.31
CA GLY A 162 24.20 17.30 11.17
C GLY A 162 23.89 18.67 10.55
N GLN A 163 23.33 18.73 9.34
CA GLN A 163 22.94 19.96 8.66
C GLN A 163 21.44 20.21 8.71
N LYS A 164 21.03 21.42 8.34
CA LYS A 164 19.64 21.84 8.13
C LYS A 164 19.46 22.39 6.71
N ASP A 165 19.90 21.61 5.73
CA ASP A 165 19.95 21.95 4.30
C ASP A 165 18.86 21.25 3.47
N GLY A 166 17.98 20.49 4.11
CA GLY A 166 16.78 19.89 3.54
C GLY A 166 15.52 20.21 4.35
N LEU A 167 14.39 19.61 3.97
CA LEU A 167 13.08 19.85 4.60
C LEU A 167 12.87 19.08 5.91
N TYR A 168 13.61 18.00 6.13
CA TYR A 168 13.60 17.20 7.35
C TYR A 168 15.01 17.11 7.97
N TRP A 169 15.07 17.23 9.30
CA TRP A 169 16.23 16.86 10.12
C TRP A 169 15.73 16.38 11.49
N PRO A 170 16.40 15.41 12.12
CA PRO A 170 16.00 14.96 13.46
C PRO A 170 16.21 16.07 14.49
N THR A 171 15.24 16.27 15.38
CA THR A 171 15.25 17.28 16.43
C THR A 171 15.05 16.68 17.81
N LYS A 172 15.65 17.30 18.84
CA LYS A 172 15.39 16.96 20.24
C LYS A 172 14.26 17.84 20.80
N ALA A 173 13.71 17.44 21.95
CA ALA A 173 12.72 18.25 22.65
C ALA A 173 13.28 19.64 22.96
N GLY A 174 12.58 20.69 22.50
CA GLY A 174 12.98 22.08 22.66
C GLY A 174 13.75 22.69 21.47
N ASP A 175 14.16 21.88 20.49
CA ASP A 175 14.72 22.40 19.24
C ASP A 175 13.62 22.99 18.34
N VAL A 176 14.01 23.92 17.45
CA VAL A 176 13.14 24.35 16.35
C VAL A 176 12.88 23.16 15.42
N PRO A 177 11.62 22.77 15.21
CA PRO A 177 11.27 21.63 14.37
C PRO A 177 11.70 21.84 12.92
N SER A 178 11.96 20.74 12.21
CA SER A 178 12.07 20.78 10.75
C SER A 178 10.71 21.02 10.10
N PRO A 179 10.67 21.62 8.88
CA PRO A 179 9.43 21.83 8.14
C PRO A 179 8.62 20.54 7.90
N LEU A 180 9.29 19.44 7.55
CA LEU A 180 8.67 18.11 7.47
C LEU A 180 8.90 17.29 8.74
N GLY A 181 8.00 16.35 9.00
CA GLY A 181 8.11 15.39 10.10
C GLY A 181 8.84 14.10 9.73
N PRO A 182 9.15 13.23 10.71
CA PRO A 182 9.91 11.99 10.51
C PRO A 182 9.25 10.99 9.56
N ASN A 183 7.94 11.06 9.34
CA ASN A 183 7.22 10.19 8.40
C ASN A 183 7.68 10.35 6.94
N PHE A 184 8.33 11.47 6.60
CA PHE A 184 8.91 11.73 5.28
C PHE A 184 10.34 11.21 5.13
N SER A 185 10.90 10.61 6.19
CA SER A 185 12.20 9.93 6.15
C SER A 185 11.97 8.44 5.93
N PRO A 186 12.30 7.90 4.75
CA PRO A 186 12.26 6.46 4.53
C PRO A 186 13.31 5.77 5.42
N ALA A 187 13.06 4.52 5.83
CA ALA A 187 13.99 3.78 6.67
C ALA A 187 15.18 3.22 5.86
N ALA A 188 15.02 3.09 4.54
CA ALA A 188 16.08 2.75 3.60
C ALA A 188 16.06 3.65 2.33
N PRO A 189 17.19 3.80 1.61
CA PRO A 189 17.29 4.68 0.43
C PRO A 189 16.31 4.37 -0.72
N ASP A 190 15.88 3.11 -0.84
CA ASP A 190 14.95 2.66 -1.89
C ASP A 190 13.51 2.50 -1.37
N GLU A 191 13.25 2.79 -0.10
CA GLU A 191 11.89 2.80 0.43
C GLU A 191 11.18 4.08 -0.05
N GLY A 192 10.18 3.91 -0.91
CA GLY A 192 9.25 4.98 -1.23
C GLY A 192 8.34 5.31 -0.04
N TYR A 193 7.71 6.48 -0.06
CA TYR A 193 6.67 6.84 0.89
C TYR A 193 5.32 6.37 0.35
N HIS A 194 4.65 5.46 1.06
CA HIS A 194 3.41 4.79 0.62
C HIS A 194 3.48 4.24 -0.83
N GLY A 195 4.60 3.59 -1.19
CA GLY A 195 4.77 2.99 -2.51
C GLY A 195 5.13 3.97 -3.63
N TYR A 196 5.50 5.20 -3.28
CA TYR A 196 5.91 6.24 -4.24
C TYR A 196 7.32 6.75 -3.97
N HIS A 197 8.07 6.96 -5.05
CA HIS A 197 9.31 7.72 -5.01
C HIS A 197 9.03 9.21 -5.15
N PHE A 198 9.90 10.03 -4.54
CA PHE A 198 9.81 11.48 -4.58
C PHE A 198 11.18 12.05 -4.94
N ARG A 199 11.21 13.01 -5.86
CA ARG A 199 12.44 13.70 -6.26
C ARG A 199 12.19 15.18 -6.50
N ILE A 200 12.98 16.02 -5.84
CA ILE A 200 13.00 17.45 -6.12
C ILE A 200 13.58 17.65 -7.51
N ILE A 201 12.87 18.40 -8.35
CA ILE A 201 13.26 18.77 -9.71
C ILE A 201 13.42 20.29 -9.80
N SER A 202 14.07 20.78 -10.84
CA SER A 202 14.20 22.23 -11.04
C SER A 202 12.83 22.84 -11.38
N ASP A 203 12.51 23.99 -10.81
CA ASP A 203 11.41 24.80 -11.34
C ASP A 203 11.82 25.42 -12.70
N ASN A 204 10.86 25.78 -13.55
CA ASN A 204 11.10 26.24 -14.93
C ASN A 204 12.08 27.41 -15.01
N ASP A 205 12.03 28.32 -14.04
CA ASP A 205 12.91 29.50 -13.97
C ASP A 205 14.11 29.31 -13.02
N GLY A 206 14.24 28.14 -12.38
CA GLY A 206 15.32 27.85 -11.41
C GLY A 206 15.21 28.62 -10.09
N HIS A 207 14.14 29.40 -9.90
CA HIS A 207 13.90 30.25 -8.73
C HIS A 207 12.79 29.73 -7.80
N GLY A 208 12.18 28.60 -8.14
CA GLY A 208 11.09 27.97 -7.38
C GLY A 208 11.47 26.61 -6.79
N ALA A 209 10.46 25.94 -6.24
CA ALA A 209 10.54 24.60 -5.70
C ALA A 209 9.58 23.70 -6.47
N ALA A 210 10.04 22.53 -6.88
CA ALA A 210 9.20 21.56 -7.58
C ALA A 210 9.54 20.12 -7.18
N LEU A 211 8.51 19.28 -7.22
CA LEU A 211 8.58 17.87 -6.84
C LEU A 211 7.97 17.00 -7.92
N LEU A 212 8.63 15.88 -8.20
CA LEU A 212 8.12 14.77 -8.99
C LEU A 212 7.86 13.58 -8.07
N ALA A 213 6.71 12.92 -8.25
CA ALA A 213 6.39 11.66 -7.60
C ALA A 213 5.98 10.61 -8.63
N TRP A 214 6.36 9.35 -8.42
CA TRP A 214 5.99 8.23 -9.29
C TRP A 214 5.95 6.92 -8.51
N PRO A 215 5.15 5.92 -8.95
CA PRO A 215 5.04 4.65 -8.26
C PRO A 215 6.37 3.89 -8.29
N MET A 216 6.69 3.21 -7.19
CA MET A 216 7.84 2.29 -7.14
C MET A 216 7.69 1.17 -8.18
N HIS A 217 6.47 0.63 -8.29
CA HIS A 217 6.08 -0.39 -9.25
C HIS A 217 4.77 0.01 -9.93
N TYR A 218 4.86 0.34 -11.22
CA TYR A 218 3.71 0.72 -12.04
C TYR A 218 2.68 -0.41 -12.10
N GLY A 219 1.41 -0.07 -11.81
CA GLY A 219 0.29 -1.01 -11.81
C GLY A 219 0.20 -1.88 -10.55
N GLU A 220 1.12 -1.72 -9.59
CA GLU A 220 1.12 -2.44 -8.31
C GLU A 220 1.02 -1.47 -7.12
N THR A 221 1.91 -0.48 -7.08
CA THR A 221 1.97 0.54 -6.03
C THR A 221 1.23 1.82 -6.42
N GLY A 222 1.03 2.05 -7.72
CA GLY A 222 0.36 3.20 -8.28
C GLY A 222 0.39 3.17 -9.81
N VAL A 223 -0.37 4.04 -10.46
CA VAL A 223 -0.44 4.19 -11.93
C VAL A 223 0.02 5.59 -12.33
N MET A 224 -0.48 6.60 -11.63
CA MET A 224 -0.19 8.00 -11.95
C MET A 224 1.18 8.42 -11.43
N SER A 225 1.88 9.21 -12.24
CA SER A 225 2.97 10.07 -11.80
C SER A 225 2.45 11.47 -11.57
N PHE A 226 3.07 12.22 -10.66
CA PHE A 226 2.59 13.53 -10.24
C PHE A 226 3.72 14.55 -10.25
N MET A 227 3.39 15.81 -10.54
CA MET A 227 4.30 16.94 -10.38
C MET A 227 3.60 18.13 -9.73
N VAL A 228 4.32 18.88 -8.91
CA VAL A 228 3.84 20.13 -8.28
C VAL A 228 4.98 21.13 -8.22
N ASN A 229 4.64 22.41 -8.24
CA ASN A 229 5.56 23.52 -7.95
C ASN A 229 5.09 24.33 -6.74
N GLN A 230 5.75 25.43 -6.41
CA GLN A 230 5.40 26.31 -5.30
C GLN A 230 3.97 26.87 -5.32
N ASP A 231 3.26 26.82 -6.46
CA ASP A 231 1.88 27.30 -6.60
C ASP A 231 0.84 26.29 -6.10
N ASP A 232 1.29 25.14 -5.59
CA ASP A 232 0.47 24.06 -5.03
C ASP A 232 -0.56 23.46 -6.00
N ARG A 233 -0.29 23.59 -7.30
CA ARG A 233 -1.11 22.98 -8.34
C ARG A 233 -0.49 21.65 -8.78
N ILE A 234 -1.12 20.56 -8.35
CA ILE A 234 -0.67 19.21 -8.71
C ILE A 234 -1.16 18.84 -10.11
N TYR A 235 -0.24 18.29 -10.90
CA TYR A 235 -0.51 17.67 -12.18
C TYR A 235 -0.25 16.18 -12.09
N GLN A 236 -0.99 15.40 -12.86
CA GLN A 236 -0.86 13.95 -12.96
C GLN A 236 -0.75 13.50 -14.43
N ALA A 237 -0.02 12.40 -14.65
CA ALA A 237 0.06 11.72 -15.92
C ALA A 237 0.29 10.21 -15.71
N ASP A 238 -0.40 9.39 -16.48
CA ASP A 238 -0.07 7.97 -16.63
C ASP A 238 1.06 7.83 -17.67
N LEU A 239 2.28 7.54 -17.19
CA LEU A 239 3.45 7.35 -18.05
C LEU A 239 3.60 5.90 -18.54
N GLY A 240 2.70 5.01 -18.12
CA GLY A 240 2.64 3.60 -18.48
C GLY A 240 3.72 2.74 -17.82
N LYS A 241 3.91 1.53 -18.34
CA LYS A 241 4.91 0.55 -17.84
C LYS A 241 6.36 1.06 -17.87
N GLU A 242 6.64 2.10 -18.64
CA GLU A 242 7.97 2.71 -18.75
C GLU A 242 8.17 3.88 -17.77
N THR A 243 7.26 4.06 -16.80
CA THR A 243 7.30 5.15 -15.80
C THR A 243 8.69 5.35 -15.24
N GLU A 244 9.33 4.30 -14.69
CA GLU A 244 10.65 4.38 -14.06
C GLU A 244 11.75 4.94 -14.99
N SER A 245 11.68 4.64 -16.29
CA SER A 245 12.63 5.16 -17.27
C SER A 245 12.29 6.59 -17.69
N LYS A 246 11.01 6.87 -17.97
CA LYS A 246 10.53 8.18 -18.43
C LYS A 246 10.77 9.27 -17.39
N VAL A 247 10.56 8.98 -16.10
CA VAL A 247 10.78 9.95 -15.03
C VAL A 247 12.24 10.36 -14.91
N GLN A 248 13.23 9.54 -15.32
CA GLN A 248 14.64 9.95 -15.29
C GLN A 248 14.93 11.13 -16.22
N ALA A 249 14.19 11.26 -17.32
CA ALA A 249 14.31 12.40 -18.23
C ALA A 249 13.62 13.67 -17.71
N ILE A 250 12.76 13.55 -16.69
CA ILE A 250 12.05 14.67 -16.08
C ILE A 250 12.94 15.28 -14.99
N THR A 251 13.67 16.33 -15.37
CA THR A 251 14.57 17.08 -14.49
C THR A 251 14.03 18.46 -14.10
N ARG A 252 12.94 18.91 -14.73
CA ARG A 252 12.31 20.20 -14.47
C ARG A 252 10.79 20.14 -14.50
N PHE A 253 10.16 21.07 -13.78
CA PHE A 253 8.71 21.25 -13.78
C PHE A 253 8.25 21.90 -15.08
N ALA A 254 7.74 21.08 -16.00
CA ALA A 254 7.22 21.54 -17.28
C ALA A 254 6.08 20.61 -17.72
N PRO A 255 4.89 20.70 -17.10
CA PRO A 255 3.73 19.94 -17.55
C PRO A 255 3.39 20.31 -18.99
N ASP A 256 3.41 19.31 -19.87
CA ASP A 256 2.97 19.42 -21.27
C ASP A 256 1.53 18.88 -21.44
N ALA A 257 1.11 18.66 -22.68
CA ALA A 257 -0.25 18.21 -22.99
C ALA A 257 -0.62 16.83 -22.42
N GLN A 258 0.34 16.01 -21.98
CA GLN A 258 0.08 14.72 -21.34
C GLN A 258 -0.24 14.84 -19.84
N TRP A 259 0.05 16.00 -19.25
CA TRP A 259 -0.17 16.28 -17.83
C TRP A 259 -1.48 17.02 -17.63
N GLN A 260 -2.35 16.47 -16.80
CA GLN A 260 -3.63 17.08 -16.43
C GLN A 260 -3.60 17.50 -14.96
N VAL A 261 -4.42 18.48 -14.59
CA VAL A 261 -4.56 18.85 -13.16
C VAL A 261 -5.14 17.65 -12.41
N ALA A 262 -4.54 17.32 -11.26
CA ALA A 262 -5.12 16.37 -10.33
C ALA A 262 -6.23 17.07 -9.53
N GLU A 263 -7.43 16.48 -9.51
CA GLU A 263 -8.57 16.93 -8.70
C GLU A 263 -8.65 16.19 -7.37
#